data_AF-A0A931SSY1-F1
#
_entry.id   AF-A0A931SSY1-F1
#
_cell.length_a   1.000
_cell.length_b   1.000
_cell.length_c   1.000
_cell.angle_alpha   90.00
_cell.angle_beta   90.00
_cell.angle_gamma   90.00
#
_symmetry.space_group_name_H-M   'P 1'
#
loop_
_entity.id
_entity.type
_entity.pdbx_description
1 polymer ?
#
loop_
_entity_poly.entity_id
_entity_poly.type
_entity_poly.pdbx_seq_one_letter_code
_entity_poly.pdbx_strand_id
1 'polypeptide(L)'
;MGVSRRKAQEYADRLMERPRSALELELRRGRSGTTLLHEGKAVTHCYGTKVGLAQAREMAVALGVRLPEVGASVRVTVPNGTFFRVIAISSLPLNLPEVAPLLLRYQEEAAMARTLGEGLEV
;
A
#
# COMPACT_ATOMS: atom_id res chain seq x y z
N MET A 1 2.51 10.17 -17.74
CA MET A 1 1.91 8.89 -18.20
C MET A 1 1.06 8.31 -17.08
N GLY A 2 -0.26 8.24 -17.27
CA GLY A 2 -1.14 7.61 -16.30
C GLY A 2 -1.08 6.09 -16.47
N VAL A 3 -0.75 5.35 -15.41
CA VAL A 3 -0.88 3.89 -15.43
C VAL A 3 -2.36 3.56 -15.28
N SER A 4 -2.90 2.74 -16.18
CA SER A 4 -4.28 2.25 -16.07
C SER A 4 -4.46 1.49 -14.76
N ARG A 5 -5.49 1.84 -13.98
CA ARG A 5 -5.82 1.20 -12.70
C ARG A 5 -5.94 -0.32 -12.83
N ARG A 6 -6.51 -0.80 -13.95
CA ARG A 6 -6.63 -2.23 -14.25
C ARG A 6 -5.28 -2.91 -14.36
N LYS A 7 -4.34 -2.32 -15.13
CA LYS A 7 -2.98 -2.88 -15.29
C LYS A 7 -2.21 -2.90 -13.97
N ALA A 8 -2.41 -1.88 -13.13
CA ALA A 8 -1.81 -1.83 -11.80
C ALA A 8 -2.36 -2.97 -10.91
N GLN A 9 -3.67 -3.19 -10.93
CA GLN A 9 -4.30 -4.29 -10.20
C GLN A 9 -3.83 -5.66 -10.69
N GLU A 10 -3.82 -5.90 -12.01
CA GLU A 10 -3.29 -7.14 -12.61
C GLU A 10 -1.82 -7.39 -12.23
N TYR A 11 -1.05 -6.31 -12.00
CA TYR A 11 0.33 -6.45 -11.51
C TYR A 11 0.37 -6.76 -10.01
N ALA A 12 -0.48 -6.13 -9.21
CA ALA A 12 -0.64 -6.44 -7.79
C ALA A 12 -1.02 -7.91 -7.58
N ASP A 13 -1.99 -8.40 -8.33
CA ASP A 13 -2.48 -9.79 -8.24
C ASP A 13 -1.34 -10.78 -8.57
N ARG A 14 -0.53 -10.50 -9.60
CA ARG A 14 0.66 -11.32 -9.91
C ARG A 14 1.73 -11.30 -8.83
N LEU A 15 1.89 -10.19 -8.11
CA LEU A 15 2.78 -10.13 -6.95
C LEU A 15 2.24 -10.96 -5.79
N MET A 16 0.92 -11.03 -5.64
CA MET A 16 0.23 -11.83 -4.62
C MET A 16 0.29 -13.35 -4.90
N GLU A 17 0.24 -13.76 -6.17
CA GLU A 17 0.29 -15.17 -6.58
C GLU A 17 1.57 -15.90 -6.16
N ARG A 18 2.70 -15.18 -6.09
CA ARG A 18 3.99 -15.79 -5.74
C ARG A 18 4.37 -15.42 -4.30
N PRO A 19 4.37 -16.39 -3.36
CA PRO A 19 4.80 -16.12 -2.00
C PRO A 19 6.28 -15.70 -1.99
N ARG A 20 6.57 -14.59 -1.32
CA ARG A 20 7.91 -14.03 -1.10
C ARG A 20 8.04 -13.66 0.38
N SER A 21 9.26 -13.73 0.90
CA SER A 21 9.55 -13.30 2.28
C SER A 21 9.27 -11.81 2.45
N ALA A 22 9.71 -10.98 1.50
CA ALA A 22 9.46 -9.55 1.48
C ALA A 22 9.43 -8.96 0.06
N LEU A 23 8.90 -7.74 -0.05
CA LEU A 23 8.83 -6.92 -1.26
C LEU A 23 9.43 -5.54 -0.99
N GLU A 24 10.32 -5.08 -1.86
CA GLU A 24 10.79 -3.69 -1.86
C GLU A 24 9.76 -2.82 -2.61
N LEU A 25 9.18 -1.87 -1.89
CA LEU A 25 8.15 -0.97 -2.40
C LEU A 25 8.62 0.47 -2.31
N GLU A 26 8.15 1.29 -3.24
CA GLU A 26 8.33 2.73 -3.20
C GLU A 26 6.96 3.42 -3.16
N LEU A 27 6.68 4.13 -2.07
CA LEU A 27 5.51 5.00 -1.97
C LEU A 27 5.91 6.39 -2.46
N ARG A 28 5.38 6.80 -3.61
CA ARG A 28 5.68 8.08 -4.25
C ARG A 28 4.46 8.98 -4.26
N ARG A 29 4.58 10.21 -3.75
CA ARG A 29 3.49 11.20 -3.81
C ARG A 29 3.77 12.25 -4.87
N GLY A 30 2.93 12.28 -5.90
CA GLY A 30 2.94 13.31 -6.93
C GLY A 30 1.86 14.37 -6.70
N ARG A 31 1.75 15.32 -7.63
CA ARG A 31 0.69 16.35 -7.60
C ARG A 31 -0.71 15.77 -7.81
N SER A 32 -0.82 14.71 -8.60
CA SER A 32 -2.11 14.09 -8.97
C SER A 32 -2.59 13.01 -8.00
N GLY A 33 -1.76 12.63 -7.02
CA GLY A 33 -2.05 11.52 -6.10
C GLY A 33 -0.79 10.77 -5.67
N THR A 34 -0.99 9.65 -5.00
CA THR A 34 0.06 8.80 -4.45
C THR A 34 0.08 7.46 -5.19
N THR A 35 1.25 6.99 -5.59
CA THR A 35 1.44 5.71 -6.28
C THR A 35 2.33 4.83 -5.43
N LEU A 36 1.91 3.58 -5.24
CA LEU A 36 2.78 2.53 -4.71
C LEU A 36 3.41 1.79 -5.89
N LEU A 37 4.73 1.67 -5.85
CA LEU A 37 5.54 1.10 -6.91
C LEU A 37 6.29 -0.13 -6.38
N HIS A 38 6.49 -1.11 -7.26
CA HIS A 38 7.42 -2.23 -7.06
C HIS A 38 8.28 -2.32 -8.33
N GLU A 39 9.60 -2.24 -8.20
CA GLU A 39 10.55 -2.21 -9.33
C GLU A 39 10.17 -1.16 -10.41
N GLY A 40 9.73 0.03 -9.97
CA GLY A 40 9.30 1.11 -10.87
C GLY A 40 7.95 0.90 -11.56
N LYS A 41 7.28 -0.25 -11.34
CA LYS A 41 5.94 -0.54 -11.87
C LYS A 41 4.87 -0.20 -10.83
N ALA A 42 3.83 0.51 -11.25
CA ALA A 42 2.75 0.88 -10.34
C ALA A 42 1.93 -0.35 -9.96
N VAL A 43 1.77 -0.54 -8.65
CA VAL A 43 0.94 -1.59 -8.06
C VAL A 43 -0.45 -1.06 -7.76
N THR A 44 -0.54 0.14 -7.20
CA THR A 44 -1.81 0.84 -6.98
C THR A 44 -1.60 2.35 -7.03
N HIS A 45 -2.68 3.08 -7.27
CA HIS A 45 -2.69 4.55 -7.31
C HIS A 45 -3.91 5.10 -6.58
N CYS A 46 -3.65 5.93 -5.58
CA CYS A 46 -4.66 6.71 -4.87
C CYS A 46 -4.67 8.13 -5.43
N TYR A 47 -5.78 8.53 -6.03
CA TYR A 47 -5.95 9.86 -6.62
C TYR A 47 -5.86 10.97 -5.57
N GLY A 48 -5.49 12.19 -5.99
CA GLY A 48 -5.43 13.37 -5.13
C GLY A 48 -6.79 13.89 -4.62
N THR A 49 -7.85 13.10 -4.68
CA THR A 49 -9.16 13.44 -4.07
C THR A 49 -9.08 13.32 -2.55
N LYS A 50 -10.05 13.86 -1.81
CA LYS A 50 -10.09 13.72 -0.34
C LYS A 50 -10.04 12.25 0.11
N VAL A 51 -10.82 11.39 -0.55
CA VAL A 51 -10.87 9.95 -0.27
C VAL A 51 -9.55 9.28 -0.66
N GLY A 52 -9.00 9.59 -1.82
CA GLY A 52 -7.73 9.00 -2.24
C GLY A 52 -6.55 9.43 -1.37
N LEU A 53 -6.54 10.67 -0.87
CA LEU A 53 -5.55 11.10 0.11
C LEU A 53 -5.70 10.34 1.44
N ALA A 54 -6.94 10.10 1.91
CA ALA A 54 -7.19 9.28 3.09
C ALA A 54 -6.66 7.86 2.87
N GLN A 55 -6.98 7.22 1.74
CA GLN A 55 -6.45 5.90 1.38
C GLN A 55 -4.92 5.88 1.38
N ALA A 56 -4.28 6.89 0.78
CA ALA A 56 -2.83 7.00 0.75
C ALA A 56 -2.20 7.14 2.15
N ARG A 57 -2.85 7.89 3.06
CA ARG A 57 -2.41 8.01 4.46
C ARG A 57 -2.50 6.67 5.18
N GLU A 58 -3.63 5.98 5.04
CA GLU A 58 -3.83 4.67 5.66
C GLU A 58 -2.86 3.62 5.10
N MET A 59 -2.59 3.64 3.80
CA MET A 59 -1.54 2.80 3.22
C MET A 59 -0.17 3.07 3.82
N ALA A 60 0.19 4.34 4.03
CA ALA A 60 1.47 4.69 4.64
C ALA A 60 1.57 4.15 6.07
N VAL A 61 0.48 4.25 6.86
CA VAL A 61 0.38 3.67 8.20
C VAL A 61 0.57 2.15 8.17
N ALA A 62 -0.09 1.46 7.24
CA ALA A 62 0.02 0.01 7.09
C ALA A 62 1.45 -0.43 6.70
N LEU A 63 2.12 0.35 5.85
CA LEU A 63 3.53 0.18 5.48
C LEU A 63 4.50 0.52 6.63
N GLY A 64 4.05 1.19 7.68
CA GLY A 64 4.92 1.64 8.78
C GLY A 64 5.73 2.89 8.46
N VAL A 65 5.32 3.67 7.46
CA VAL A 65 6.03 4.88 7.03
C VAL A 65 5.13 6.11 7.15
N ARG A 66 5.73 7.30 7.14
CA ARG A 66 4.96 8.54 6.98
C ARG A 66 4.60 8.72 5.50
N LEU A 67 3.41 9.24 5.23
CA LEU A 67 3.05 9.64 3.87
C LEU A 67 4.05 10.72 3.40
N PRO A 68 4.79 10.52 2.29
CA PRO A 68 5.74 11.50 1.82
C PRO A 68 5.08 12.83 1.45
N GLU A 69 5.89 13.88 1.40
CA GLU A 69 5.48 15.17 0.85
C GLU A 69 5.28 15.09 -0.66
N VAL A 70 4.60 16.08 -1.24
CA VAL A 70 4.39 16.14 -2.69
C VAL A 70 5.73 16.34 -3.39
N GLY A 71 6.08 15.43 -4.29
CA GLY A 71 7.35 15.40 -5.00
C GLY A 71 8.37 14.45 -4.38
N ALA A 72 8.11 13.90 -3.19
CA ALA A 72 8.98 12.95 -2.51
C ALA A 72 8.52 11.49 -2.66
N SER A 73 9.43 10.58 -2.36
CA SER A 73 9.14 9.16 -2.20
C SER A 73 9.86 8.56 -1.00
N VAL A 74 9.35 7.44 -0.52
CA VAL A 74 9.96 6.62 0.54
C VAL A 74 9.99 5.18 0.08
N ARG A 75 11.13 4.52 0.28
CA ARG A 75 11.29 3.09 0.04
C ARG A 75 11.12 2.31 1.33
N VAL A 76 10.48 1.16 1.23
CA VAL A 76 10.23 0.28 2.37
C VAL A 76 10.20 -1.17 1.91
N THR A 77 10.82 -2.04 2.68
CA THR A 77 10.75 -3.49 2.50
C THR A 77 9.70 -4.04 3.44
N VAL A 78 8.68 -4.71 2.90
CA VAL A 78 7.58 -5.25 3.72
C VAL A 78 7.34 -6.72 3.45
N PRO A 79 6.96 -7.52 4.46
CA PRO A 79 6.50 -8.88 4.25
C PRO A 79 5.28 -8.96 3.34
N ASN A 80 5.11 -10.08 2.64
CA ASN A 80 3.96 -10.28 1.76
C ASN A 80 2.63 -10.07 2.49
N GLY A 81 2.52 -10.53 3.74
CA GLY A 81 1.33 -10.36 4.57
C GLY A 81 0.91 -8.89 4.71
N THR A 82 1.87 -7.99 4.89
CA THR A 82 1.67 -6.53 4.95
C THR A 82 1.22 -5.99 3.60
N PHE A 83 1.89 -6.43 2.52
CA PHE A 83 1.55 -6.02 1.16
C PHE A 83 0.09 -6.31 0.80
N PHE A 84 -0.42 -7.50 1.13
CA PHE A 84 -1.83 -7.85 0.92
C PHE A 84 -2.80 -6.84 1.55
N ARG A 85 -2.56 -6.45 2.80
CA ARG A 85 -3.41 -5.49 3.52
C ARG A 85 -3.29 -4.09 2.95
N VAL A 86 -2.10 -3.67 2.55
CA VAL A 86 -1.88 -2.37 1.89
C VAL A 86 -2.69 -2.25 0.60
N ILE A 87 -2.71 -3.30 -0.23
CA ILE A 87 -3.52 -3.30 -1.45
C ILE A 87 -5.03 -3.28 -1.13
N ALA A 88 -5.48 -4.06 -0.15
CA ALA A 88 -6.86 -4.03 0.31
C ALA A 88 -7.27 -2.63 0.82
N ILE A 89 -6.44 -1.97 1.62
CA ILE A 89 -6.69 -0.60 2.10
C ILE A 89 -6.79 0.39 0.94
N SER A 90 -5.96 0.23 -0.10
CA SER A 90 -5.99 1.12 -1.27
C SER A 90 -7.30 1.10 -2.06
N SER A 91 -8.10 0.03 -1.91
CA SER A 91 -9.39 -0.14 -2.59
C SER A 91 -10.60 0.11 -1.68
N LEU A 92 -10.41 0.32 -0.38
CA LEU A 92 -11.50 0.56 0.58
C LEU A 92 -12.22 1.90 0.32
N PRO A 93 -13.56 1.93 0.27
CA PRO A 93 -14.32 3.17 0.16
C PRO A 93 -14.39 3.89 1.51
N LEU A 94 -13.32 4.61 1.88
CA LEU A 94 -13.18 5.30 3.18
C LEU A 94 -14.16 6.45 3.42
N ASN A 95 -15.03 6.74 2.45
CA ASN A 95 -16.16 7.65 2.61
C ASN A 95 -17.38 6.98 3.27
N LEU A 96 -17.34 5.67 3.50
CA LEU A 96 -18.39 4.91 4.16
C LEU A 96 -17.98 4.60 5.62
N PRO A 97 -18.78 5.01 6.63
CA PRO A 97 -18.44 4.77 8.03
C PRO A 97 -18.38 3.28 8.39
N GLU A 98 -19.16 2.43 7.70
CA GLU A 98 -19.22 0.98 7.92
C GLU A 98 -17.89 0.28 7.59
N VAL A 99 -17.00 0.95 6.87
CA VAL A 99 -15.68 0.42 6.51
C VAL A 99 -14.66 0.61 7.63
N ALA A 100 -14.91 1.48 8.60
CA ALA A 100 -13.95 1.78 9.67
C ALA A 100 -13.46 0.52 10.44
N PRO A 101 -14.32 -0.45 10.82
CA PRO A 101 -13.86 -1.68 11.46
C PRO A 101 -12.95 -2.53 10.56
N LEU A 102 -13.21 -2.57 9.25
CA LEU A 102 -12.38 -3.30 8.28
C LEU A 102 -11.01 -2.63 8.12
N LEU A 103 -10.99 -1.30 8.04
CA LEU A 103 -9.74 -0.55 8.00
C LEU A 103 -8.88 -0.85 9.23
N LEU A 104 -9.46 -0.75 10.44
CA LEU A 104 -8.75 -1.05 11.69
C LEU A 104 -8.18 -2.46 11.68
N ARG A 105 -8.98 -3.45 11.26
CA ARG A 105 -8.54 -4.83 11.14
C ARG A 105 -7.36 -5.00 10.19
N TYR A 106 -7.41 -4.37 9.01
CA TYR A 106 -6.30 -4.42 8.06
C TYR A 106 -5.04 -3.72 8.57
N GLN A 107 -5.18 -2.62 9.33
CA GLN A 107 -4.05 -1.95 9.95
C GLN A 107 -3.38 -2.83 11.01
N GLU A 108 -4.16 -3.47 11.88
CA GLU A 108 -3.66 -4.42 12.89
C GLU A 108 -2.93 -5.59 12.24
N GLU A 109 -3.54 -6.22 11.24
CA GLU A 109 -2.93 -7.35 10.54
C GLU A 109 -1.67 -6.97 9.77
N ALA A 110 -1.64 -5.77 9.17
CA ALA A 110 -0.43 -5.24 8.54
C ALA A 110 0.69 -5.01 9.57
N ALA A 111 0.37 -4.46 10.74
CA ALA A 111 1.34 -4.27 11.82
C ALA A 111 1.89 -5.59 12.35
N MET A 112 1.02 -6.57 12.62
CA MET A 112 1.43 -7.92 13.05
C MET A 112 2.34 -8.59 12.01
N ALA A 113 1.98 -8.52 10.73
CA ALA A 113 2.76 -9.11 9.65
C ALA A 113 4.16 -8.49 9.53
N ARG A 114 4.31 -7.18 9.79
CA ARG A 114 5.62 -6.51 9.84
C ARG A 114 6.50 -7.08 10.96
N THR A 115 5.95 -7.20 12.19
CA THR A 115 6.70 -7.73 13.33
C THR A 115 7.13 -9.20 13.15
N LEU A 116 6.31 -10.02 12.48
CA LEU A 116 6.65 -11.41 12.19
C LEU A 116 7.82 -11.53 11.20
N GLY A 117 7.94 -10.58 10.27
CA GLY A 117 9.04 -10.54 9.30
C GLY A 117 10.40 -10.15 9.90
N GLU A 118 10.40 -9.41 11.01
CA GLU A 118 11.63 -9.01 11.72
C GLU A 118 12.24 -10.16 12.54
N GLY A 119 11.45 -11.19 12.89
CA GLY A 119 11.89 -12.31 13.72
C GLY A 119 12.39 -13.56 12.98
N LEU A 120 12.53 -13.51 11.65
CA LEU A 120 12.91 -14.66 10.80
C LEU A 120 14.28 -14.47 10.11
N GLU A 121 15.20 -13.72 10.73
CA GLU A 121 16.62 -13.83 10.38
C GLU A 121 17.12 -15.20 10.87
N VAL A 122 17.15 -16.17 9.95
CA VAL A 122 17.75 -17.51 10.13
C VAL A 122 19.09 -17.56 9.43
#